data_AF-A0A3N5MDP3-F1
#
_entry.id   AF-A0A3N5MDP3-F1
#
_cell.length_a   1.000
_cell.length_b   1.000
_cell.length_c   1.000
_cell.angle_alpha   90.00
_cell.angle_beta   90.00
_cell.angle_gamma   90.00
#
_symmetry.space_group_name_H-M   'P 1'
#
loop_
_entity.id
_entity.type
_entity.pdbx_description
1 polymer ?
#
loop_
_entity_poly.entity_id
_entity_poly.type
_entity_poly.pdbx_seq_one_letter_code
_entity_poly.pdbx_strand_id
1 'polypeptide(L)'
;MGRRSGYEQARSSVLGVDVVDVLGLDSLLAQLILAVGLAMVLGNGYAIYKHRKGEGPKGAQGEFRPSRAYWLLAVGAVITVWGGASLLV
;
A
#
# COMPACT_ATOMS: atom_id res chain seq x y z
N MET A 1 -7.05 28.07 43.93
CA MET A 1 -7.48 28.35 42.54
C MET A 1 -6.52 27.69 41.52
N GLY A 2 -6.16 26.42 41.70
CA GLY A 2 -5.11 25.75 40.89
C GLY A 2 -5.51 24.41 40.26
N ARG A 3 -6.70 23.89 40.56
CA ARG A 3 -7.22 22.67 39.94
C ARG A 3 -7.57 22.91 38.46
N ARG A 4 -8.06 24.10 38.09
CA ARG A 4 -8.52 24.43 36.72
C ARG A 4 -7.48 24.30 35.61
N SER A 5 -6.22 24.56 35.94
CA SER A 5 -5.13 24.43 34.98
C SER A 5 -4.77 22.99 34.63
N GLY A 6 -4.91 22.04 35.57
CA GLY A 6 -4.45 20.66 35.38
C GLY A 6 -5.33 19.85 34.44
N TYR A 7 -6.65 20.05 34.48
CA TYR A 7 -7.57 19.35 33.56
C TYR A 7 -7.59 19.94 32.16
N GLU A 8 -7.37 21.25 32.00
CA GLU A 8 -7.21 21.82 30.66
C GLU A 8 -5.90 21.34 30.03
N GLN A 9 -4.82 21.26 30.80
CA GLN A 9 -3.54 20.75 30.33
C GLN A 9 -3.59 19.25 29.99
N ALA A 10 -4.23 18.42 30.84
CA ALA A 10 -4.45 17.00 30.56
C ALA A 10 -5.38 16.78 29.35
N ARG A 11 -6.39 17.64 29.16
CA ARG A 11 -7.27 17.58 27.99
C ARG A 11 -6.53 17.98 26.72
N SER A 12 -5.65 18.98 26.76
CA SER A 12 -4.81 19.36 25.62
C SER A 12 -3.73 18.32 25.28
N SER A 13 -3.20 17.58 26.28
CA SER A 13 -2.26 16.49 26.01
C SER A 13 -2.96 15.22 25.54
N VAL A 14 -4.16 14.87 26.05
CA VAL A 14 -4.96 13.74 25.54
C VAL A 14 -5.54 14.01 24.14
N LEU A 15 -5.91 15.26 23.83
CA LEU A 15 -6.32 15.66 22.47
C LEU A 15 -5.13 15.93 21.54
N GLY A 16 -3.92 16.10 22.09
CA GLY A 16 -2.68 16.29 21.34
C GLY A 16 -1.98 14.98 20.96
N VAL A 17 -2.43 13.85 21.50
CA VAL A 17 -2.06 12.53 20.98
C VAL A 17 -3.09 12.19 19.89
N ASP A 18 -2.76 12.52 18.65
CA ASP A 18 -3.59 12.18 17.51
C ASP A 18 -3.81 10.66 17.46
N VAL A 19 -5.06 10.22 17.32
CA VAL A 19 -5.42 8.78 17.24
C VAL A 19 -4.69 8.09 16.09
N VAL A 20 -4.36 8.86 15.05
CA VAL A 20 -3.55 8.44 13.90
C VAL A 20 -2.13 8.04 14.33
N ASP A 21 -1.51 8.82 15.22
CA ASP A 21 -0.19 8.53 15.79
C ASP A 21 -0.23 7.33 16.75
N VAL A 22 -1.25 7.22 17.61
CA VAL A 22 -1.38 6.09 18.56
C VAL A 22 -1.48 4.76 17.83
N LEU A 23 -2.25 4.75 16.74
CA LEU A 23 -2.49 3.54 15.95
C LEU A 23 -1.43 3.33 14.86
N GLY A 24 -0.48 4.26 14.68
CA GLY A 24 0.54 4.20 13.64
C GLY A 24 -0.05 4.09 12.23
N LEU A 25 -1.20 4.73 12.01
CA LEU A 25 -2.02 4.56 10.81
C LEU A 25 -1.29 5.00 9.52
N ASP A 26 -0.38 5.98 9.61
CA ASP A 26 0.43 6.42 8.47
C ASP A 26 1.40 5.33 8.01
N SER A 27 2.09 4.70 8.96
CA SER A 27 2.99 3.57 8.67
C SER A 27 2.21 2.36 8.16
N LEU A 28 1.05 2.08 8.75
CA LEU A 28 0.18 0.99 8.30
C LEU A 28 -0.30 1.21 6.86
N LEU A 29 -0.73 2.43 6.53
CA LEU A 29 -1.19 2.79 5.20
C LEU A 29 -0.06 2.68 4.17
N ALA A 30 1.14 3.18 4.50
CA ALA A 30 2.31 3.05 3.63
C ALA A 30 2.69 1.58 3.36
N GLN A 31 2.64 0.73 4.39
CA GLN A 31 2.86 -0.72 4.24
C GLN A 31 1.79 -1.38 3.36
N LEU A 32 0.52 -0.99 3.51
CA LEU A 32 -0.59 -1.48 2.68
C LEU A 32 -0.42 -1.10 1.21
N ILE A 33 -0.10 0.17 0.95
CA ILE A 33 0.17 0.68 -0.40
C ILE A 33 1.34 -0.08 -1.03
N LEU A 34 2.42 -0.26 -0.29
CA LEU A 34 3.59 -1.02 -0.73
C LEU A 34 3.23 -2.48 -1.05
N ALA A 35 2.49 -3.15 -0.18
CA ALA A 35 2.06 -4.53 -0.37
C ALA A 35 1.19 -4.70 -1.62
N VAL A 36 0.24 -3.78 -1.84
CA VAL A 36 -0.61 -3.78 -3.04
C VAL A 36 0.21 -3.55 -4.29
N GLY A 37 1.14 -2.57 -4.28
CA GLY A 37 2.05 -2.33 -5.39
C GLY A 37 2.85 -3.57 -5.75
N LEU A 38 3.46 -4.22 -4.76
CA LEU A 38 4.24 -5.46 -4.95
C LEU A 38 3.37 -6.59 -5.49
N ALA A 39 2.16 -6.78 -4.95
CA ALA A 39 1.24 -7.80 -5.44
C ALA A 39 0.89 -7.59 -6.92
N MET A 40 0.69 -6.33 -7.35
CA MET A 40 0.46 -5.99 -8.75
C MET A 40 1.68 -6.28 -9.61
N VAL A 41 2.89 -5.86 -9.21
CA VAL A 41 4.12 -6.09 -9.97
C VAL A 41 4.39 -7.59 -10.13
N LEU A 42 4.34 -8.34 -9.02
CA LEU A 42 4.63 -9.77 -9.00
C LEU A 42 3.56 -10.55 -9.77
N GLY A 43 2.28 -10.26 -9.54
CA GLY A 43 1.17 -10.96 -10.21
C GLY A 43 1.17 -10.75 -11.72
N ASN A 44 1.27 -9.49 -12.17
CA ASN A 44 1.29 -9.18 -13.60
C ASN A 44 2.60 -9.61 -14.26
N GLY A 45 3.74 -9.47 -13.58
CA GLY A 45 5.05 -9.90 -14.07
C GLY A 45 5.10 -11.41 -14.27
N TYR A 46 4.56 -12.17 -13.30
CA TYR A 46 4.44 -13.61 -13.42
C TYR A 46 3.50 -14.03 -14.55
N ALA A 47 2.39 -13.32 -14.75
CA ALA A 47 1.46 -13.59 -15.84
C ALA A 47 2.12 -13.34 -17.22
N ILE A 48 2.87 -12.25 -17.37
CA ILE A 48 3.65 -11.96 -18.58
C ILE A 48 4.71 -13.04 -18.82
N TYR A 49 5.43 -13.47 -17.78
CA TYR A 49 6.44 -14.52 -17.88
C TYR A 49 5.86 -15.85 -18.39
N LYS A 50 4.72 -16.29 -17.82
CA LYS A 50 4.02 -17.49 -18.28
C LYS A 50 3.50 -17.36 -19.71
N HIS A 51 2.94 -16.21 -20.05
CA HIS A 51 2.49 -15.95 -21.41
C HIS A 51 3.64 -16.04 -22.42
N ARG A 52 4.82 -15.50 -22.09
CA ARG A 52 6.03 -15.62 -22.94
C ARG A 52 6.53 -17.06 -23.09
N LYS A 53 6.23 -17.94 -22.14
CA LYS A 53 6.49 -19.38 -22.24
C LYS A 53 5.43 -20.15 -23.02
N GLY A 54 4.36 -19.50 -23.48
CA GLY A 54 3.21 -20.15 -24.09
C GLY A 54 2.35 -20.93 -23.08
N GLU A 55 2.58 -20.74 -21.78
CA GLU A 55 1.83 -21.42 -20.72
C GLU A 55 0.59 -20.58 -20.35
N GLY A 56 -0.59 -21.09 -20.69
CA GLY A 56 -1.86 -20.54 -20.24
C GLY A 56 -2.29 -21.06 -18.86
N PRO A 57 -3.14 -20.32 -18.13
CA PRO A 57 -3.73 -20.84 -16.90
C PRO A 57 -4.56 -22.10 -17.18
N LYS A 58 -4.29 -23.19 -16.44
CA LYS A 58 -5.03 -24.45 -16.57
C LYS A 58 -6.50 -24.23 -16.22
N GLY A 59 -7.40 -24.53 -17.15
CA GLY A 59 -8.85 -24.42 -16.95
C GLY A 59 -9.45 -23.02 -17.15
N ALA A 60 -8.68 -22.03 -17.60
CA ALA A 60 -9.18 -20.70 -17.91
C ALA A 60 -9.45 -20.53 -19.41
N GLN A 61 -10.64 -20.04 -19.77
CA GLN A 61 -11.05 -19.78 -21.17
C GLN A 61 -10.79 -18.33 -21.62
N GLY A 62 -9.97 -17.58 -20.88
CA GLY A 62 -9.72 -16.16 -21.14
C GLY A 62 -8.46 -15.92 -21.97
N GLU A 63 -8.57 -15.10 -23.01
CA GLU A 63 -7.42 -14.63 -23.77
C GLU A 63 -6.53 -13.70 -22.92
N PHE A 64 -5.22 -13.92 -22.96
CA PHE A 64 -4.28 -13.07 -22.25
C PHE A 64 -4.22 -11.70 -22.92
N ARG A 65 -4.44 -10.62 -22.15
CA ARG A 65 -4.40 -9.23 -22.64
C ARG A 65 -3.06 -8.59 -22.26
N PRO A 66 -2.02 -8.68 -23.10
CA PRO A 66 -0.68 -8.23 -22.75
C PRO A 66 -0.63 -6.73 -22.43
N SER A 67 -1.38 -5.91 -23.14
CA SER A 67 -1.47 -4.46 -22.89
C SER A 67 -1.90 -4.14 -21.46
N ARG A 68 -2.95 -4.82 -20.96
CA ARG A 68 -3.43 -4.64 -19.59
C ARG A 68 -2.38 -5.10 -18.57
N ALA A 69 -1.71 -6.22 -18.82
CA ALA A 69 -0.71 -6.75 -17.91
C ALA A 69 0.49 -5.79 -17.77
N TYR A 70 0.99 -5.24 -18.88
CA TYR A 70 2.08 -4.25 -18.84
C TYR A 70 1.65 -2.94 -18.18
N TRP A 71 0.42 -2.47 -18.43
CA TRP A 71 -0.12 -1.29 -17.76
C TRP A 71 -0.18 -1.48 -16.24
N LEU A 72 -0.76 -2.60 -15.78
CA LEU A 72 -0.85 -2.91 -14.35
C LEU A 72 0.52 -3.12 -13.72
N LEU A 73 1.49 -3.67 -14.46
CA LEU A 73 2.87 -3.79 -13.98
C LEU A 73 3.53 -2.41 -13.80
N ALA A 74 3.34 -1.49 -14.76
CA ALA A 74 3.85 -0.12 -14.66
C ALA A 74 3.22 0.65 -13.48
N VAL A 75 1.88 0.59 -13.36
CA VAL A 75 1.15 1.21 -12.24
C VAL A 75 1.60 0.61 -10.91
N GLY A 76 1.70 -0.73 -10.84
CA GLY A 76 2.19 -1.42 -9.64
C GLY A 76 3.60 -0.97 -9.26
N ALA A 77 4.50 -0.78 -10.23
CA ALA A 77 5.86 -0.30 -9.98
C ALA A 77 5.87 1.11 -9.40
N VAL A 78 5.08 2.03 -9.95
CA VAL A 78 4.95 3.40 -9.42
C VAL A 78 4.43 3.39 -7.98
N ILE A 79 3.38 2.61 -7.71
CA ILE A 79 2.80 2.48 -6.36
C ILE A 79 3.80 1.87 -5.38
N THR A 80 4.57 0.85 -5.82
CA THR A 80 5.60 0.20 -5.01
C THR A 80 6.70 1.19 -4.61
N VAL A 81 7.19 1.98 -5.57
CA VAL A 81 8.21 3.00 -5.31
C VAL A 81 7.67 4.07 -4.36
N TRP A 82 6.44 4.53 -4.58
CA TRP A 82 5.80 5.52 -3.71
C TRP A 82 5.61 5.00 -2.29
N GLY A 83 4.98 3.84 -2.11
CA GLY A 83 4.75 3.24 -0.79
C GLY A 83 6.06 2.92 -0.06
N GLY A 84 7.09 2.47 -0.79
CA GLY A 84 8.42 2.28 -0.23
C GLY A 84 9.08 3.58 0.21
N ALA A 85 8.98 4.65 -0.60
CA ALA A 85 9.50 5.96 -0.25
C ALA A 85 8.79 6.54 0.99
N SER A 86 7.48 6.35 1.12
CA SER A 86 6.70 6.76 2.30
C SER A 86 7.06 6.03 3.60
N LEU A 87 7.83 4.94 3.55
CA LEU A 87 8.35 4.28 4.75
C LEU A 87 9.75 4.79 5.14
N LEU A 88 10.42 5.49 4.24
CA LEU A 88 11.78 6.00 4.44
C LEU A 88 11.81 7.49 4.84
N VAL A 89 10.71 8.21 4.59
CA VAL A 89 10.50 9.62 4.93
C VAL A 89 9.57 9.69 6.13
#